data_AF-V9CY78-F1
#
_entry.id   AF-V9CY78-F1
#
_cell.length_a   1.000
_cell.length_b   1.000
_cell.length_c   1.000
_cell.angle_alpha   90.00
_cell.angle_beta   90.00
_cell.angle_gamma   90.00
#
_symmetry.space_group_name_H-M   'P 1'
#
loop_
_entity.id
_entity.type
_entity.pdbx_description
1 polymer ?
#
loop_
_entity_poly.entity_id
_entity_poly.type
_entity_poly.pdbx_seq_one_letter_code
_entity_poly.pdbx_strand_id
1 'polypeptide(L)'
;MASTEHPRSKVVDEPASLGLSLIADPENPTADVVFVHGFNGNPERTWLHKGDANSPRDLLPQSLPHARVLTYGYDASLGHRLGPSHSQKTVYDFAKDFLLELEAVRRCQPKRPLVSIAHSLGGIVVKEMLRQSYGYLDHQPELRALSESTSGIIFFGTPHGGADPRSLLKTIAENVAWAIGVTFNKQVVETLLPSSERLRQLRDEFGPMARARGWIVHCFQEDHGITALNGRKVVEDVSSCLGDASLELTQHIADDHMGMCRFSLLHDAEYQKVVAAIDRVLADHRSPSVPTRTALNNAERQAYINSLRFDQIDARHASDKSAHSKTCKWILKKSEYLDWLAPERQVEHNGFLWIKGKPGSGKSTMLKYISSHANKTMPGTPIISFFFNARGYALEKSTIGMYRSLLWQLFEHVPELQSGLNVLPRPSLSATGEFDGEWRLETLIGTFQNASVRLAKGG
;
A
#
# COMPACT_ATOMS: atom_id res chain seq x y z
N MET A 1 -57.03 -37.18 -6.07
CA MET A 1 -56.32 -36.23 -5.20
C MET A 1 -55.29 -35.53 -6.07
N ALA A 2 -55.58 -34.30 -6.49
CA ALA A 2 -54.66 -33.50 -7.29
C ALA A 2 -53.76 -32.72 -6.34
N SER A 3 -52.45 -32.97 -6.41
CA SER A 3 -51.43 -32.26 -5.64
C SER A 3 -51.28 -30.84 -6.18
N THR A 4 -51.61 -29.86 -5.34
CA THR A 4 -51.46 -28.44 -5.60
C THR A 4 -50.01 -28.01 -5.32
N GLU A 5 -49.17 -28.00 -6.36
CA GLU A 5 -47.89 -27.30 -6.31
C GLU A 5 -48.13 -25.79 -6.24
N HIS A 6 -47.67 -25.16 -5.16
CA HIS A 6 -47.61 -23.70 -5.07
C HIS A 6 -46.47 -23.19 -5.96
N PRO A 7 -46.70 -22.19 -6.83
CA PRO A 7 -45.64 -21.62 -7.65
C PRO A 7 -44.62 -20.90 -6.75
N ARG A 8 -43.35 -21.28 -6.85
CA ARG A 8 -42.22 -20.54 -6.26
C ARG A 8 -42.28 -19.10 -6.75
N SER A 9 -42.48 -18.15 -5.84
CA SER A 9 -42.39 -16.72 -6.15
C SER A 9 -40.99 -16.43 -6.68
N LYS A 10 -40.90 -16.01 -7.96
CA LYS A 10 -39.68 -15.39 -8.48
C LYS A 10 -39.46 -14.11 -7.67
N VAL A 11 -38.46 -14.12 -6.79
CA VAL A 11 -37.92 -12.90 -6.19
C VAL A 11 -37.44 -12.04 -7.36
N VAL A 12 -38.12 -10.93 -7.61
CA VAL A 12 -37.71 -9.92 -8.57
C VAL A 12 -36.44 -9.30 -8.00
N ASP A 13 -35.31 -9.39 -8.72
CA ASP A 13 -34.03 -8.81 -8.29
C ASP A 13 -34.18 -7.28 -8.18
N GLU A 14 -34.22 -6.75 -6.95
CA GLU A 14 -34.01 -5.32 -6.74
C GLU A 14 -32.60 -4.91 -7.21
N PRO A 15 -32.45 -3.73 -7.83
CA PRO A 15 -31.15 -3.27 -8.30
C PRO A 15 -30.19 -3.06 -7.12
N ALA A 16 -28.94 -3.49 -7.28
CA ALA A 16 -27.91 -3.32 -6.26
C ALA A 16 -27.72 -1.84 -5.90
N SER A 17 -27.72 -1.52 -4.59
CA SER A 17 -27.35 -0.19 -4.10
C SER A 17 -25.86 0.07 -4.41
N LEU A 18 -25.58 0.88 -5.43
CA LEU A 18 -24.21 1.30 -5.73
C LEU A 18 -23.81 2.44 -4.78
N GLY A 19 -22.52 2.51 -4.44
CA GLY A 19 -21.97 3.45 -3.47
C GLY A 19 -22.01 2.92 -2.04
N LEU A 20 -21.72 3.82 -1.10
CA LEU A 20 -21.70 3.54 0.33
C LEU A 20 -23.12 3.56 0.90
N SER A 21 -23.49 2.50 1.60
CA SER A 21 -24.79 2.36 2.26
C SER A 21 -24.61 2.00 3.72
N LEU A 22 -25.51 2.52 4.56
CA LEU A 22 -25.51 2.30 6.00
C LEU A 22 -26.31 1.05 6.34
N ILE A 23 -25.74 0.19 7.19
CA ILE A 23 -26.40 -1.00 7.74
C ILE A 23 -26.86 -0.74 9.18
N ALA A 24 -25.96 -0.22 10.02
CA ALA A 24 -26.25 0.09 11.42
C ALA A 24 -25.45 1.32 11.87
N ASP A 25 -26.09 2.23 12.60
CA ASP A 25 -25.46 3.44 13.15
C ASP A 25 -25.87 3.61 14.63
N PRO A 26 -25.07 3.10 15.58
CA PRO A 26 -25.35 3.32 17.00
C PRO A 26 -25.14 4.80 17.34
N GLU A 27 -25.83 5.32 18.36
CA GLU A 27 -25.81 6.74 18.72
C GLU A 27 -24.38 7.31 18.94
N ASN A 28 -23.49 6.49 19.51
CA ASN A 28 -22.09 6.85 19.76
C ASN A 28 -21.15 5.75 19.24
N PRO A 29 -20.87 5.70 17.93
CA PRO A 29 -20.05 4.64 17.35
C PRO A 29 -18.59 4.82 17.75
N THR A 30 -17.98 3.75 18.23
CA THR A 30 -16.57 3.69 18.64
C THR A 30 -15.65 3.22 17.53
N ALA A 31 -16.21 2.61 16.48
CA ALA A 31 -15.50 2.13 15.29
C ALA A 31 -16.43 2.18 14.08
N ASP A 32 -15.85 2.17 12.88
CA ASP A 32 -16.56 1.92 11.63
C ASP A 32 -16.06 0.60 11.02
N VAL A 33 -16.99 -0.24 10.59
CA VAL A 33 -16.72 -1.49 9.88
C VAL A 33 -17.35 -1.39 8.49
N VAL A 34 -16.56 -1.60 7.43
CA VAL A 34 -17.04 -1.46 6.05
C VAL A 34 -16.86 -2.76 5.25
N PHE A 35 -17.95 -3.21 4.65
CA PHE A 35 -18.02 -4.41 3.81
C PHE A 35 -17.84 -4.08 2.33
N VAL A 36 -16.91 -4.75 1.65
CA VAL A 36 -16.62 -4.54 0.22
C VAL A 36 -16.69 -5.88 -0.52
N HIS A 37 -17.65 -6.02 -1.43
CA HIS A 37 -17.90 -7.28 -2.14
C HIS A 37 -16.92 -7.52 -3.29
N GLY A 38 -16.87 -8.77 -3.80
CA GLY A 38 -16.04 -9.17 -4.93
C GLY A 38 -16.75 -9.19 -6.29
N PHE A 39 -16.16 -9.92 -7.23
CA PHE A 39 -16.70 -10.14 -8.57
C PHE A 39 -18.11 -10.73 -8.55
N ASN A 40 -18.99 -10.18 -9.39
CA ASN A 40 -20.41 -10.53 -9.48
C ASN A 40 -21.12 -10.56 -8.11
N GLY A 41 -20.53 -9.89 -7.12
CA GLY A 41 -21.08 -9.71 -5.80
C GLY A 41 -22.15 -8.64 -5.82
N ASN A 42 -22.93 -8.63 -4.75
CA ASN A 42 -23.88 -7.57 -4.47
C ASN A 42 -23.61 -7.17 -3.02
N PRO A 43 -23.63 -5.85 -2.71
CA PRO A 43 -23.28 -5.37 -1.39
C PRO A 43 -24.10 -6.03 -0.30
N GLU A 44 -25.33 -6.48 -0.59
CA GLU A 44 -26.21 -7.21 0.32
C GLU A 44 -26.01 -8.72 0.25
N ARG A 45 -26.07 -9.29 -0.96
CA ARG A 45 -26.13 -10.75 -1.15
C ARG A 45 -24.81 -11.47 -0.96
N THR A 46 -23.68 -10.78 -1.08
CA THR A 46 -22.36 -11.38 -0.82
C THR A 46 -22.26 -11.88 0.62
N TRP A 47 -22.97 -11.21 1.54
CA TRP A 47 -22.96 -11.47 2.97
C TRP A 47 -24.25 -12.14 3.44
N LEU A 48 -25.12 -12.64 2.55
CA LEU A 48 -26.38 -13.31 2.94
C LEU A 48 -26.26 -14.81 2.77
N HIS A 49 -26.64 -15.58 3.80
CA HIS A 49 -26.82 -17.03 3.64
C HIS A 49 -28.08 -17.34 2.82
N LYS A 50 -28.07 -18.43 2.05
CA LYS A 50 -29.17 -18.73 1.12
C LYS A 50 -30.45 -19.07 1.89
N GLY A 51 -31.49 -18.25 1.70
CA GLY A 51 -32.84 -18.54 2.20
C GLY A 51 -33.05 -18.16 3.67
N ASP A 52 -32.14 -17.42 4.26
CA ASP A 52 -32.21 -17.01 5.67
C ASP A 52 -32.29 -15.49 5.81
N ALA A 53 -32.96 -15.02 6.86
CA ALA A 53 -33.13 -13.59 7.14
C ALA A 53 -31.93 -12.98 7.90
N ASN A 54 -30.94 -13.80 8.27
CA ASN A 54 -29.80 -13.40 9.09
C ASN A 54 -28.51 -13.38 8.24
N SER A 55 -28.17 -12.23 7.68
CA SER A 55 -26.83 -11.99 7.12
C SER A 55 -25.83 -11.62 8.21
N PRO A 56 -24.52 -11.73 7.98
CA PRO A 56 -23.50 -10.94 8.67
C PRO A 56 -23.88 -9.48 8.90
N ARG A 57 -24.67 -8.82 8.03
CA ARG A 57 -25.16 -7.45 8.26
C ARG A 57 -26.16 -7.35 9.42
N ASP A 58 -26.94 -8.41 9.69
CA ASP A 58 -27.91 -8.50 10.79
C ASP A 58 -27.26 -9.05 12.08
N LEU A 59 -26.26 -9.91 11.91
CA LEU A 59 -25.52 -10.53 13.01
C LEU A 59 -24.50 -9.55 13.63
N LEU A 60 -23.83 -8.72 12.83
CA LEU A 60 -22.77 -7.85 13.32
C LEU A 60 -23.23 -6.71 14.24
N PRO A 61 -24.38 -6.06 14.04
CA PRO A 61 -24.90 -5.11 15.02
C PRO A 61 -25.13 -5.73 16.40
N GLN A 62 -25.39 -7.05 16.46
CA GLN A 62 -25.53 -7.78 17.73
C GLN A 62 -24.17 -8.11 18.34
N SER A 63 -23.20 -8.52 17.52
CA SER A 63 -21.83 -8.85 17.97
C SER A 63 -20.98 -7.60 18.28
N LEU A 64 -21.24 -6.49 17.60
CA LEU A 64 -20.50 -5.23 17.67
C LEU A 64 -21.46 -4.04 17.88
N PRO A 65 -22.17 -3.97 19.03
CA PRO A 65 -23.24 -2.99 19.25
C PRO A 65 -22.77 -1.53 19.29
N HIS A 66 -21.45 -1.31 19.32
CA HIS A 66 -20.83 0.02 19.35
C HIS A 66 -20.07 0.35 18.06
N ALA A 67 -20.21 -0.46 17.00
CA ALA A 67 -19.62 -0.17 15.70
C ALA A 67 -20.68 0.30 14.71
N ARG A 68 -20.36 1.32 13.93
CA ARG A 68 -21.14 1.68 12.75
C ARG A 68 -20.79 0.71 11.63
N VAL A 69 -21.79 0.10 11.00
CA VAL A 69 -21.61 -0.89 9.96
C VAL A 69 -22.06 -0.30 8.63
N LEU A 70 -21.16 -0.36 7.65
CA LEU A 70 -21.31 0.19 6.30
C LEU A 70 -21.04 -0.90 5.27
N THR A 71 -21.51 -0.68 4.06
CA THR A 71 -21.21 -1.51 2.90
C THR A 71 -20.97 -0.63 1.69
N TYR A 72 -20.03 -1.04 0.84
CA TYR A 72 -19.73 -0.35 -0.40
C TYR A 72 -20.06 -1.26 -1.59
N GLY A 73 -21.00 -0.81 -2.41
CA GLY A 73 -21.42 -1.49 -3.64
C GLY A 73 -20.78 -0.86 -4.87
N TYR A 74 -20.27 -1.67 -5.79
CA TYR A 74 -19.76 -1.19 -7.08
C TYR A 74 -20.08 -2.19 -8.20
N ASP A 75 -20.08 -1.72 -9.46
CA ASP A 75 -20.40 -2.60 -10.59
C ASP A 75 -19.23 -3.52 -10.92
N ALA A 76 -19.30 -4.75 -10.41
CA ALA A 76 -18.37 -5.84 -10.68
C ALA A 76 -19.04 -6.98 -11.47
N SER A 77 -20.10 -6.67 -12.23
CA SER A 77 -20.90 -7.67 -12.95
C SER A 77 -20.09 -8.37 -14.03
N LEU A 78 -20.09 -9.72 -14.05
CA LEU A 78 -19.27 -10.51 -14.98
C LEU A 78 -19.99 -10.89 -16.28
N GLY A 79 -21.32 -10.81 -16.31
CA GLY A 79 -22.13 -11.25 -17.44
C GLY A 79 -22.86 -10.15 -18.19
N HIS A 80 -23.33 -10.47 -19.39
CA HIS A 80 -24.18 -9.59 -20.18
C HIS A 80 -25.51 -9.34 -19.44
N ARG A 81 -25.74 -8.11 -18.99
CA ARG A 81 -27.07 -7.70 -18.55
C ARG A 81 -27.88 -7.28 -19.77
N LEU A 82 -29.10 -7.79 -19.89
CA LEU A 82 -30.15 -7.12 -20.66
C LEU A 82 -30.58 -5.90 -19.84
N GLY A 83 -29.89 -4.78 -20.01
CA GLY A 83 -30.01 -3.58 -19.17
C GLY A 83 -28.98 -2.50 -19.56
N PRO A 84 -28.96 -1.33 -18.89
CA PRO A 84 -28.14 -0.20 -19.30
C PRO A 84 -26.64 -0.54 -19.34
N SER A 85 -25.89 0.22 -20.13
CA SER A 85 -24.47 0.04 -20.44
C SER A 85 -23.62 -0.32 -19.20
N HIS A 86 -22.73 -1.30 -19.36
CA HIS A 86 -21.74 -1.66 -18.34
C HIS A 86 -20.92 -0.44 -17.90
N SER A 87 -20.66 -0.34 -16.60
CA SER A 87 -19.73 0.66 -16.07
C SER A 87 -18.39 0.59 -16.81
N GLN A 88 -17.90 1.76 -17.24
CA GLN A 88 -16.57 1.89 -17.83
C GLN A 88 -15.50 2.18 -16.76
N LYS A 89 -15.88 2.17 -15.48
CA LYS A 89 -14.98 2.43 -14.35
C LYS A 89 -14.04 1.24 -14.13
N THR A 90 -12.79 1.58 -13.83
CA THR A 90 -11.77 0.63 -13.41
C THR A 90 -11.81 0.44 -11.90
N VAL A 91 -11.09 -0.57 -11.39
CA VAL A 91 -10.83 -0.70 -9.94
C VAL A 91 -10.22 0.57 -9.33
N TYR A 92 -9.40 1.31 -10.08
CA TYR A 92 -8.83 2.57 -9.62
C TYR A 92 -9.91 3.63 -9.36
N ASP A 93 -10.89 3.73 -10.27
CA ASP A 93 -12.00 4.68 -10.18
C ASP A 93 -12.94 4.28 -9.03
N PHE A 94 -13.28 3.00 -8.92
CA PHE A 94 -14.10 2.51 -7.80
C PHE A 94 -13.45 2.73 -6.44
N ALA A 95 -12.13 2.56 -6.34
CA ALA A 95 -11.38 2.86 -5.13
C ALA A 95 -11.36 4.35 -4.82
N LYS A 96 -11.31 5.21 -5.84
CA LYS A 96 -11.34 6.67 -5.68
C LYS A 96 -12.71 7.17 -5.21
N ASP A 97 -13.79 6.67 -5.80
CA ASP A 97 -15.15 6.98 -5.37
C ASP A 97 -15.39 6.49 -3.94
N PHE A 98 -14.97 5.24 -3.64
CA PHE A 98 -15.06 4.68 -2.30
C PHE A 98 -14.35 5.57 -1.26
N LEU A 99 -13.14 6.05 -1.57
CA LEU A 99 -12.39 6.94 -0.70
C LEU A 99 -13.17 8.22 -0.38
N LEU A 100 -13.76 8.85 -1.40
CA LEU A 100 -14.47 10.12 -1.26
C LEU A 100 -15.78 9.95 -0.48
N GLU A 101 -16.54 8.90 -0.75
CA GLU A 101 -17.79 8.63 -0.04
C GLU A 101 -17.54 8.26 1.42
N LEU A 102 -16.51 7.45 1.68
CA LEU A 102 -16.14 7.05 3.04
C LEU A 102 -15.59 8.24 3.85
N GLU A 103 -14.80 9.13 3.24
CA GLU A 103 -14.39 10.39 3.87
C GLU A 103 -15.61 11.22 4.25
N ALA A 104 -16.55 11.42 3.31
CA ALA A 104 -17.73 12.24 3.55
C ALA A 104 -18.57 11.76 4.75
N VAL A 105 -18.77 10.44 4.88
CA VAL A 105 -19.50 9.82 6.00
C VAL A 105 -18.72 9.86 7.32
N ARG A 106 -17.40 10.04 7.26
CA ARG A 106 -16.50 10.10 8.42
C ARG A 106 -16.05 11.50 8.79
N ARG A 107 -16.46 12.54 8.05
CA ARG A 107 -15.96 13.90 8.20
C ARG A 107 -16.06 14.48 9.62
N CYS A 108 -17.12 14.12 10.37
CA CYS A 108 -17.29 14.56 11.76
C CYS A 108 -16.40 13.80 12.76
N GLN A 109 -15.93 12.60 12.41
CA GLN A 109 -15.14 11.71 13.26
C GLN A 109 -14.03 11.00 12.44
N PRO A 110 -13.10 11.75 11.79
CA PRO A 110 -12.17 11.19 10.81
C PRO A 110 -11.14 10.24 11.41
N LYS A 111 -10.94 10.30 12.73
CA LYS A 111 -10.00 9.47 13.50
C LYS A 111 -10.61 8.21 14.08
N ARG A 112 -11.92 7.98 13.93
CA ARG A 112 -12.59 6.82 14.49
C ARG A 112 -11.97 5.53 13.90
N PRO A 113 -11.62 4.51 14.69
CA PRO A 113 -11.10 3.24 14.17
C PRO A 113 -11.89 2.73 12.95
N LEU A 114 -11.19 2.38 11.87
CA LEU A 114 -11.79 1.84 10.65
C LEU A 114 -11.29 0.41 10.39
N VAL A 115 -12.22 -0.52 10.20
CA VAL A 115 -11.94 -1.89 9.78
C VAL A 115 -12.60 -2.14 8.43
N SER A 116 -11.81 -2.59 7.46
CA SER A 116 -12.34 -2.99 6.15
C SER A 116 -12.43 -4.50 6.06
N ILE A 117 -13.60 -5.02 5.68
CA ILE A 117 -13.85 -6.43 5.44
C ILE A 117 -14.14 -6.62 3.96
N ALA A 118 -13.29 -7.36 3.27
CA ALA A 118 -13.28 -7.37 1.82
C ALA A 118 -13.23 -8.78 1.26
N HIS A 119 -14.09 -9.08 0.28
CA HIS A 119 -14.14 -10.37 -0.40
C HIS A 119 -13.54 -10.29 -1.79
N SER A 120 -12.65 -11.24 -2.13
CA SER A 120 -12.11 -11.42 -3.48
C SER A 120 -11.61 -10.11 -4.10
N LEU A 121 -12.13 -9.67 -5.26
CA LEU A 121 -11.78 -8.40 -5.91
C LEU A 121 -11.93 -7.17 -5.00
N GLY A 122 -12.89 -7.18 -4.07
CA GLY A 122 -13.12 -6.08 -3.14
C GLY A 122 -11.89 -5.78 -2.29
N GLY A 123 -11.05 -6.79 -2.01
CA GLY A 123 -9.78 -6.58 -1.34
C GLY A 123 -8.78 -5.77 -2.16
N ILE A 124 -8.78 -5.90 -3.50
CA ILE A 124 -7.96 -5.06 -4.39
C ILE A 124 -8.47 -3.61 -4.38
N VAL A 125 -9.79 -3.42 -4.36
CA VAL A 125 -10.41 -2.09 -4.24
C VAL A 125 -10.01 -1.43 -2.92
N VAL A 126 -10.08 -2.15 -1.79
CA VAL A 126 -9.64 -1.65 -0.48
C VAL A 126 -8.16 -1.29 -0.49
N LYS A 127 -7.29 -2.16 -1.03
CA LYS A 127 -5.85 -1.87 -1.14
C LYS A 127 -5.59 -0.61 -1.94
N GLU A 128 -6.23 -0.44 -3.10
CA GLU A 128 -6.04 0.75 -3.94
C GLU A 128 -6.60 2.02 -3.26
N MET A 129 -7.73 1.92 -2.56
CA MET A 129 -8.31 3.04 -1.79
C MET A 129 -7.35 3.50 -0.69
N LEU A 130 -6.81 2.56 0.09
CA LEU A 130 -5.84 2.85 1.15
C LEU A 130 -4.53 3.41 0.60
N ARG A 131 -4.06 2.91 -0.55
CA ARG A 131 -2.87 3.41 -1.24
C ARG A 131 -3.08 4.85 -1.75
N GLN A 132 -4.26 5.16 -2.28
CA GLN A 132 -4.63 6.54 -2.64
C GLN A 132 -4.68 7.44 -1.40
N SER A 133 -5.35 6.99 -0.33
CA SER A 133 -5.39 7.69 0.96
C SER A 133 -3.98 7.99 1.50
N TYR A 134 -3.10 6.98 1.50
CA TYR A 134 -1.72 7.09 1.97
C TYR A 134 -0.91 8.11 1.17
N GLY A 135 -1.18 8.23 -0.14
CA GLY A 135 -0.50 9.17 -1.03
C GLY A 135 -0.92 10.64 -0.86
N TYR A 136 -2.02 10.92 -0.17
CA TYR A 136 -2.43 12.30 0.12
C TYR A 136 -1.47 12.97 1.10
N LEU A 137 -1.09 14.21 0.79
CA LEU A 137 -0.23 15.07 1.61
C LEU A 137 -1.07 16.08 2.39
N ASP A 138 -0.40 16.98 3.13
CA ASP A 138 -1.02 17.94 4.07
C ASP A 138 -2.05 18.91 3.45
N HIS A 139 -2.22 18.91 2.12
CA HIS A 139 -3.20 19.76 1.42
C HIS A 139 -4.60 19.13 1.39
N GLN A 140 -4.74 17.83 1.70
CA GLN A 140 -6.02 17.13 1.81
C GLN A 140 -5.99 16.16 3.02
N PRO A 141 -5.86 16.69 4.25
CA PRO A 141 -5.63 15.86 5.44
C PRO A 141 -6.81 14.92 5.75
N GLU A 142 -8.05 15.32 5.45
CA GLU A 142 -9.25 14.49 5.55
C GLU A 142 -9.17 13.18 4.75
N LEU A 143 -8.63 13.21 3.52
CA LEU A 143 -8.49 12.00 2.70
C LEU A 143 -7.35 11.12 3.19
N ARG A 144 -6.27 11.71 3.70
CA ARG A 144 -5.16 11.00 4.33
C ARG A 144 -5.57 10.33 5.65
N ALA A 145 -6.50 10.95 6.38
CA ALA A 145 -6.99 10.47 7.66
C ALA A 145 -7.59 9.06 7.59
N LEU A 146 -8.12 8.63 6.43
CA LEU A 146 -8.60 7.26 6.26
C LEU A 146 -7.49 6.22 6.43
N SER A 147 -6.33 6.39 5.78
CA SER A 147 -5.16 5.51 5.96
C SER A 147 -4.61 5.54 7.39
N GLU A 148 -4.77 6.67 8.10
CA GLU A 148 -4.31 6.87 9.47
C GLU A 148 -5.23 6.30 10.53
N SER A 149 -6.53 6.30 10.28
CA SER A 149 -7.57 5.79 11.19
C SER A 149 -7.93 4.32 10.91
N THR A 150 -7.42 3.76 9.81
CA THR A 150 -7.55 2.33 9.52
C THR A 150 -6.78 1.52 10.55
N SER A 151 -7.49 0.69 11.31
CA SER A 151 -6.94 -0.21 12.31
C SER A 151 -6.50 -1.53 11.69
N GLY A 152 -7.23 -1.99 10.67
CA GLY A 152 -6.90 -3.24 10.02
C GLY A 152 -7.83 -3.61 8.87
N ILE A 153 -7.44 -4.67 8.17
CA ILE A 153 -8.12 -5.19 6.99
C ILE A 153 -8.30 -6.69 7.16
N ILE A 154 -9.52 -7.16 6.91
CA ILE A 154 -9.87 -8.57 6.90
C ILE A 154 -10.22 -8.96 5.46
N PHE A 155 -9.43 -9.83 4.87
CA PHE A 155 -9.61 -10.34 3.51
C PHE A 155 -10.28 -11.70 3.54
N PHE A 156 -11.21 -11.94 2.63
CA PHE A 156 -11.80 -13.24 2.34
C PHE A 156 -11.46 -13.64 0.91
N GLY A 157 -10.58 -14.63 0.74
CA GLY A 157 -10.21 -15.13 -0.58
C GLY A 157 -9.69 -14.06 -1.54
N THR A 158 -9.04 -13.00 -1.04
CA THR A 158 -8.51 -11.93 -1.90
C THR A 158 -7.20 -12.37 -2.54
N PRO A 159 -7.08 -12.36 -3.88
CA PRO A 159 -5.83 -12.73 -4.55
C PRO A 159 -4.79 -11.60 -4.42
N HIS A 160 -3.79 -11.78 -3.59
CA HIS A 160 -2.70 -10.82 -3.36
C HIS A 160 -1.48 -11.03 -4.26
N GLY A 161 -1.24 -12.28 -4.69
CA GLY A 161 0.02 -12.72 -5.28
C GLY A 161 -0.02 -13.08 -6.76
N GLY A 162 0.99 -13.86 -7.17
CA GLY A 162 1.18 -14.34 -8.54
C GLY A 162 2.28 -13.61 -9.33
N ALA A 163 3.02 -14.35 -10.16
CA ALA A 163 3.98 -13.75 -11.11
C ALA A 163 3.26 -12.86 -12.14
N ASP A 164 2.02 -13.21 -12.47
CA ASP A 164 1.10 -12.42 -13.29
C ASP A 164 -0.25 -12.20 -12.58
N PRO A 165 -0.34 -11.15 -11.72
CA PRO A 165 -1.53 -10.89 -10.91
C PRO A 165 -2.80 -10.62 -11.72
N ARG A 166 -2.66 -10.04 -12.92
CA ARG A 166 -3.81 -9.73 -13.77
C ARG A 166 -4.42 -11.00 -14.36
N SER A 167 -3.58 -11.92 -14.84
CA SER A 167 -4.03 -13.21 -15.33
C SER A 167 -4.68 -14.04 -14.23
N LEU A 168 -4.12 -14.01 -13.01
CA LEU A 168 -4.75 -14.63 -11.83
C LEU A 168 -6.16 -14.08 -11.59
N LEU A 169 -6.32 -12.76 -11.55
CA LEU A 169 -7.63 -12.12 -11.37
C LEU A 169 -8.63 -12.47 -12.50
N LYS A 170 -8.15 -12.61 -13.74
CA LYS A 170 -8.97 -13.06 -14.86
C LYS A 170 -9.43 -14.52 -14.68
N THR A 171 -8.54 -15.42 -14.29
CA THR A 171 -8.89 -16.82 -13.99
C THR A 171 -9.90 -16.91 -12.84
N ILE A 172 -9.74 -16.11 -11.80
CA ILE A 172 -10.70 -16.04 -10.69
C ILE A 172 -12.07 -15.58 -11.19
N ALA A 173 -12.11 -14.54 -12.03
CA ALA A 173 -13.35 -14.06 -12.61
C ALA A 173 -14.03 -15.12 -13.50
N GLU A 174 -13.26 -15.86 -14.30
CA GLU A 174 -13.74 -16.98 -15.11
C GLU A 174 -14.32 -18.11 -14.23
N ASN A 175 -13.58 -18.50 -13.17
CA ASN A 175 -14.00 -19.52 -12.21
C ASN A 175 -15.29 -19.12 -11.48
N VAL A 176 -15.39 -17.87 -11.03
CA VAL A 176 -16.60 -17.33 -10.39
C VAL A 176 -17.78 -17.34 -11.35
N ALA A 177 -17.60 -16.82 -12.58
CA ALA A 177 -18.67 -16.79 -13.59
C ALA A 177 -19.22 -18.20 -13.87
N TRP A 178 -18.31 -19.15 -14.00
CA TRP A 178 -18.65 -20.54 -14.27
C TRP A 178 -19.33 -21.21 -13.07
N ALA A 179 -18.87 -20.97 -11.84
CA ALA A 179 -19.47 -21.51 -10.62
C ALA A 179 -20.91 -21.03 -10.37
N ILE A 180 -21.23 -19.78 -10.76
CA ILE A 180 -22.57 -19.20 -10.59
C ILE A 180 -23.46 -19.31 -11.85
N GLY A 181 -22.95 -19.91 -12.92
CA GLY A 181 -23.70 -20.14 -14.16
C GLY A 181 -24.00 -18.89 -14.98
N VAL A 182 -23.14 -17.86 -14.95
CA VAL A 182 -23.27 -16.66 -15.80
C VAL A 182 -22.27 -16.68 -16.96
N THR A 183 -22.64 -16.05 -18.07
CA THR A 183 -21.72 -15.91 -19.21
C THR A 183 -20.57 -14.98 -18.85
N PHE A 184 -19.32 -15.39 -19.10
CA PHE A 184 -18.15 -14.57 -18.82
C PHE A 184 -17.89 -13.54 -19.93
N ASN A 185 -18.03 -12.24 -19.61
CA ASN A 185 -17.71 -11.16 -20.54
C ASN A 185 -16.26 -10.69 -20.38
N LYS A 186 -15.41 -11.11 -21.32
CA LYS A 186 -13.98 -10.77 -21.34
C LYS A 186 -13.70 -9.26 -21.39
N GLN A 187 -14.48 -8.50 -22.15
CA GLN A 187 -14.25 -7.06 -22.34
C GLN A 187 -14.52 -6.26 -21.07
N VAL A 188 -15.58 -6.62 -20.33
CA VAL A 188 -15.90 -6.00 -19.05
C VAL A 188 -14.78 -6.24 -18.04
N VAL A 189 -14.30 -7.47 -17.93
CA VAL A 189 -13.19 -7.79 -17.02
C VAL A 189 -11.88 -7.13 -17.43
N GLU A 190 -11.60 -7.03 -18.74
CA GLU A 190 -10.40 -6.37 -19.24
C GLU A 190 -10.38 -4.86 -18.98
N THR A 191 -11.56 -4.23 -18.97
CA THR A 191 -11.75 -2.81 -18.62
C THR A 191 -11.68 -2.59 -17.11
N LEU A 192 -12.34 -3.46 -16.34
CA LEU A 192 -12.41 -3.37 -14.88
C LEU A 192 -11.04 -3.55 -14.22
N LEU A 193 -10.26 -4.54 -14.68
CA LEU A 193 -9.01 -4.94 -14.04
C LEU A 193 -7.86 -3.97 -14.32
N PRO A 194 -7.07 -3.59 -13.29
CA PRO A 194 -5.87 -2.80 -13.51
C PRO A 194 -4.83 -3.53 -14.37
N SER A 195 -3.84 -2.78 -14.87
CA SER A 195 -2.71 -3.37 -15.57
C SER A 195 -1.89 -4.31 -14.65
N SER A 196 -1.20 -5.29 -15.22
CA SER A 196 -0.32 -6.19 -14.44
C SER A 196 0.78 -5.43 -13.71
N GLU A 197 1.28 -4.34 -14.30
CA GLU A 197 2.25 -3.46 -13.64
C GLU A 197 1.64 -2.79 -12.41
N ARG A 198 0.42 -2.27 -12.54
CA ARG A 198 -0.26 -1.60 -11.43
C ARG A 198 -0.55 -2.54 -10.27
N LEU A 199 -0.99 -3.76 -10.57
CA LEU A 199 -1.22 -4.79 -9.54
C LEU A 199 0.07 -5.20 -8.84
N ARG A 200 1.20 -5.28 -9.56
CA ARG A 200 2.52 -5.52 -8.96
C ARG A 200 2.94 -4.39 -8.04
N GLN A 201 2.81 -3.13 -8.46
CA GLN A 201 3.06 -1.97 -7.61
C GLN A 201 2.21 -2.02 -6.34
N LEU A 202 0.91 -2.26 -6.47
CA LEU A 202 0.01 -2.32 -5.33
C LEU A 202 0.37 -3.44 -4.36
N ARG A 203 0.77 -4.62 -4.86
CA ARG A 203 1.29 -5.73 -4.06
C ARG A 203 2.55 -5.32 -3.29
N ASP A 204 3.51 -4.71 -3.98
CA ASP A 204 4.82 -4.38 -3.43
C ASP A 204 4.76 -3.20 -2.43
N GLU A 205 3.81 -2.28 -2.61
CA GLU A 205 3.58 -1.12 -1.73
C GLU A 205 2.74 -1.47 -0.49
N PHE A 206 1.81 -2.42 -0.59
CA PHE A 206 0.85 -2.69 0.49
C PHE A 206 1.51 -3.12 1.80
N GLY A 207 2.43 -4.08 1.76
CA GLY A 207 3.13 -4.57 2.97
C GLY A 207 3.87 -3.47 3.72
N PRO A 208 4.71 -2.65 3.06
CA PRO A 208 5.35 -1.49 3.66
C PRO A 208 4.37 -0.46 4.24
N MET A 209 3.27 -0.14 3.53
CA MET A 209 2.25 0.79 4.04
C MET A 209 1.56 0.25 5.29
N ALA A 210 1.17 -1.02 5.26
CA ALA A 210 0.49 -1.67 6.37
C ALA A 210 1.37 -1.69 7.62
N ARG A 211 2.68 -1.99 7.48
CA ARG A 211 3.64 -1.84 8.59
C ARG A 211 3.80 -0.41 9.05
N ALA A 212 3.92 0.55 8.13
CA ALA A 212 4.11 1.96 8.47
C ALA A 212 2.94 2.52 9.28
N ARG A 213 1.73 2.03 9.02
CA ARG A 213 0.50 2.43 9.70
C ARG A 213 0.11 1.54 10.88
N GLY A 214 0.77 0.40 11.06
CA GLY A 214 0.40 -0.58 12.08
C GLY A 214 -0.94 -1.26 11.79
N TRP A 215 -1.28 -1.46 10.51
CA TRP A 215 -2.51 -2.16 10.14
C TRP A 215 -2.39 -3.65 10.48
N ILE A 216 -3.38 -4.17 11.20
CA ILE A 216 -3.53 -5.61 11.37
C ILE A 216 -4.19 -6.18 10.12
N VAL A 217 -3.57 -7.20 9.51
CA VAL A 217 -4.15 -7.90 8.38
C VAL A 217 -4.56 -9.30 8.79
N HIS A 218 -5.81 -9.68 8.48
CA HIS A 218 -6.30 -11.04 8.65
C HIS A 218 -6.79 -11.58 7.31
N CYS A 219 -6.29 -12.73 6.88
CA CYS A 219 -6.60 -13.34 5.60
C CYS A 219 -7.35 -14.67 5.83
N PHE A 220 -8.64 -14.68 5.56
CA PHE A 220 -9.44 -15.88 5.51
C PHE A 220 -9.30 -16.58 4.16
N GLN A 221 -8.98 -17.88 4.21
CA GLN A 221 -8.77 -18.74 3.05
C GLN A 221 -9.94 -19.72 2.94
N GLU A 222 -10.39 -20.02 1.73
CA GLU A 222 -11.39 -21.08 1.52
C GLU A 222 -10.77 -22.45 1.83
N ASP A 223 -11.52 -23.32 2.50
CA ASP A 223 -11.09 -24.69 2.78
C ASP A 223 -11.56 -25.64 1.67
N HIS A 224 -12.79 -25.45 1.19
CA HIS A 224 -13.40 -26.30 0.18
C HIS A 224 -13.20 -25.76 -1.23
N GLY A 225 -12.94 -26.66 -2.18
CA GLY A 225 -13.02 -26.33 -3.60
C GLY A 225 -14.45 -26.42 -4.12
N ILE A 226 -14.71 -25.77 -5.25
CA ILE A 226 -16.03 -25.78 -5.87
C ILE A 226 -16.20 -27.09 -6.64
N THR A 227 -17.28 -27.84 -6.36
CA THR A 227 -17.60 -29.13 -7.04
C THR A 227 -17.50 -29.00 -8.55
N ALA A 228 -18.07 -27.90 -9.03
CA ALA A 228 -18.14 -27.62 -10.43
C ALA A 228 -16.68 -27.46 -10.99
N LEU A 229 -15.74 -26.83 -10.28
CA LEU A 229 -14.34 -26.69 -10.71
C LEU A 229 -13.51 -27.97 -10.49
N ASN A 230 -14.14 -29.14 -10.57
CA ASN A 230 -13.55 -30.44 -10.22
C ASN A 230 -12.95 -30.45 -8.81
N GLY A 231 -13.60 -29.78 -7.86
CA GLY A 231 -13.14 -29.68 -6.47
C GLY A 231 -11.93 -28.77 -6.26
N ARG A 232 -11.57 -27.92 -7.22
CA ARG A 232 -10.50 -26.93 -7.07
C ARG A 232 -11.00 -25.67 -6.36
N LYS A 233 -10.10 -25.05 -5.60
CA LYS A 233 -10.27 -23.71 -5.01
C LYS A 233 -10.35 -22.66 -6.11
N VAL A 234 -11.08 -21.57 -5.88
CA VAL A 234 -11.08 -20.41 -6.76
C VAL A 234 -9.78 -19.62 -6.60
N VAL A 235 -9.30 -19.49 -5.36
CA VAL A 235 -8.08 -18.80 -4.99
C VAL A 235 -7.23 -19.72 -4.11
N GLU A 236 -6.12 -20.20 -4.69
CA GLU A 236 -5.15 -21.02 -3.96
C GLU A 236 -4.58 -20.29 -2.73
N ASP A 237 -4.25 -21.04 -1.68
CA ASP A 237 -3.77 -20.51 -0.40
C ASP A 237 -2.55 -19.58 -0.58
N VAL A 238 -1.61 -19.95 -1.45
CA VAL A 238 -0.41 -19.14 -1.76
C VAL A 238 -0.73 -17.81 -2.44
N SER A 239 -1.92 -17.68 -3.02
CA SER A 239 -2.40 -16.47 -3.68
C SER A 239 -3.32 -15.64 -2.77
N SER A 240 -3.94 -16.25 -1.76
CA SER A 240 -4.85 -15.60 -0.81
C SER A 240 -4.17 -15.07 0.46
N CYS A 241 -2.83 -15.15 0.54
CA CYS A 241 -2.02 -14.54 1.60
C CYS A 241 -0.96 -13.57 1.03
N LEU A 242 -0.44 -12.70 1.89
CA LEU A 242 0.62 -11.73 1.59
C LEU A 242 2.02 -12.36 1.67
N GLY A 243 2.16 -13.52 2.30
CA GLY A 243 3.42 -14.22 2.51
C GLY A 243 4.27 -13.60 3.62
N ASP A 244 3.63 -12.96 4.60
CA ASP A 244 4.32 -12.12 5.58
C ASP A 244 3.73 -12.28 6.98
N ALA A 245 4.20 -13.31 7.70
CA ALA A 245 3.72 -13.65 9.04
C ALA A 245 3.96 -12.55 10.11
N SER A 246 4.78 -11.53 9.81
CA SER A 246 4.94 -10.37 10.69
C SER A 246 3.81 -9.34 10.57
N LEU A 247 3.02 -9.45 9.50
CA LEU A 247 1.97 -8.50 9.14
C LEU A 247 0.58 -9.16 9.13
N GLU A 248 0.50 -10.42 8.71
CA GLU A 248 -0.78 -11.11 8.50
C GLU A 248 -0.97 -12.31 9.43
N LEU A 249 -2.24 -12.57 9.73
CA LEU A 249 -2.72 -13.84 10.24
C LEU A 249 -3.53 -14.52 9.14
N THR A 250 -3.28 -15.80 8.91
CA THR A 250 -4.06 -16.62 7.97
C THR A 250 -4.90 -17.64 8.74
N GLN A 251 -6.15 -17.84 8.30
CA GLN A 251 -7.04 -18.84 8.87
C GLN A 251 -8.01 -19.36 7.80
N HIS A 252 -8.35 -20.64 7.83
CA HIS A 252 -9.35 -21.22 6.93
C HIS A 252 -10.78 -21.01 7.43
N ILE A 253 -11.69 -20.74 6.48
CA ILE A 253 -13.13 -20.85 6.64
C ILE A 253 -13.59 -22.13 5.97
N ALA A 254 -14.36 -22.95 6.69
CA ALA A 254 -14.81 -24.28 6.26
C ALA A 254 -15.92 -24.25 5.18
N ASP A 255 -15.71 -23.47 4.12
CA ASP A 255 -16.61 -23.29 2.99
C ASP A 255 -15.82 -22.97 1.71
N ASP A 256 -16.50 -22.92 0.57
CA ASP A 256 -15.94 -22.50 -0.72
C ASP A 256 -15.91 -20.97 -0.89
N HIS A 257 -15.24 -20.48 -1.94
CA HIS A 257 -15.12 -19.05 -2.23
C HIS A 257 -16.44 -18.27 -2.28
N MET A 258 -17.54 -18.93 -2.63
CA MET A 258 -18.87 -18.32 -2.74
C MET A 258 -19.65 -18.34 -1.42
N GLY A 259 -19.34 -19.30 -0.55
CA GLY A 259 -19.96 -19.50 0.76
C GLY A 259 -19.22 -18.86 1.93
N MET A 260 -17.90 -18.66 1.84
CA MET A 260 -17.03 -18.25 2.96
C MET A 260 -17.37 -16.91 3.67
N CYS A 261 -18.29 -16.13 3.11
CA CYS A 261 -18.76 -14.85 3.66
C CYS A 261 -20.20 -14.92 4.21
N ARG A 262 -20.82 -16.11 4.25
CA ARG A 262 -22.25 -16.30 4.47
C ARG A 262 -22.52 -17.13 5.72
N PHE A 263 -22.74 -16.45 6.84
CA PHE A 263 -23.05 -17.08 8.12
C PHE A 263 -24.53 -16.89 8.47
N SER A 264 -25.14 -17.90 9.08
CA SER A 264 -26.57 -17.90 9.44
C SER A 264 -26.83 -17.68 10.93
N LEU A 265 -25.88 -18.03 11.80
CA LEU A 265 -26.08 -18.04 13.26
C LEU A 265 -24.97 -17.28 14.00
N LEU A 266 -25.32 -16.58 15.07
CA LEU A 266 -24.34 -15.95 15.98
C LEU A 266 -23.35 -16.97 16.56
N HIS A 267 -23.79 -18.20 16.81
CA HIS A 267 -22.93 -19.24 17.39
C HIS A 267 -22.25 -20.13 16.35
N ASP A 268 -22.34 -19.77 15.06
CA ASP A 268 -21.59 -20.44 14.01
C ASP A 268 -20.08 -20.31 14.29
N ALA A 269 -19.36 -21.44 14.28
CA ALA A 269 -17.94 -21.47 14.61
C ALA A 269 -17.10 -20.65 13.63
N GLU A 270 -17.49 -20.61 12.35
CA GLU A 270 -16.83 -19.83 11.31
C GLU A 270 -17.12 -18.34 11.48
N TYR A 271 -18.35 -17.97 11.82
CA TYR A 271 -18.70 -16.58 12.16
C TYR A 271 -17.92 -16.07 13.39
N GLN A 272 -17.76 -16.91 14.41
CA GLN A 272 -16.99 -16.56 15.61
C GLN A 272 -15.52 -16.29 15.30
N LYS A 273 -14.92 -16.96 14.31
CA LYS A 273 -13.57 -16.61 13.81
C LYS A 273 -13.54 -15.18 13.27
N VAL A 274 -14.57 -14.77 12.52
CA VAL A 274 -14.68 -13.42 11.95
C VAL A 274 -14.83 -12.37 13.05
N VAL A 275 -15.71 -12.59 14.02
CA VAL A 275 -15.87 -11.68 15.17
C VAL A 275 -14.56 -11.56 15.95
N ALA A 276 -13.90 -12.67 16.26
CA ALA A 276 -12.61 -12.66 16.94
C ALA A 276 -11.50 -11.93 16.14
N ALA A 277 -11.53 -12.00 14.80
CA ALA A 277 -10.63 -11.24 13.95
C ALA A 277 -10.92 -9.73 14.03
N ILE A 278 -12.19 -9.31 14.00
CA ILE A 278 -12.58 -7.90 14.16
C ILE A 278 -12.21 -7.38 15.54
N ASP A 279 -12.51 -8.12 16.60
CA ASP A 279 -12.18 -7.74 17.98
C ASP A 279 -10.67 -7.59 18.16
N ARG A 280 -9.86 -8.47 17.57
CA ARG A 280 -8.39 -8.32 17.59
C ARG A 280 -7.95 -7.01 16.95
N VAL A 281 -8.48 -6.69 15.77
CA VAL A 281 -8.16 -5.45 15.05
C VAL A 281 -8.55 -4.23 15.89
N LEU A 282 -9.73 -4.25 16.52
CA LEU A 282 -10.24 -3.13 17.30
C LEU A 282 -9.60 -3.01 18.69
N ALA A 283 -9.20 -4.12 19.32
CA ALA A 283 -8.57 -4.15 20.64
C ALA A 283 -7.14 -3.58 20.60
N ASP A 284 -6.39 -3.86 19.54
CA ASP A 284 -5.03 -3.32 19.37
C ASP A 284 -5.07 -1.79 19.20
N HIS A 285 -6.10 -1.26 18.55
CA HIS A 285 -6.32 0.19 18.45
C HIS A 285 -6.74 0.83 19.79
N ARG A 286 -7.34 0.06 20.72
CA ARG A 286 -7.69 0.55 22.07
C ARG A 286 -6.50 0.53 23.03
N SER A 287 -5.43 -0.19 22.70
CA SER A 287 -4.15 -0.08 23.37
C SER A 287 -3.36 1.07 22.72
N PRO A 288 -2.97 2.12 23.46
CA PRO A 288 -2.13 3.20 22.92
C PRO A 288 -0.67 2.74 22.67
N SER A 289 -0.47 1.51 22.20
CA SER A 289 0.83 0.88 21.97
C SER A 289 1.13 0.55 20.51
N VAL A 290 0.31 0.98 19.55
CA VAL A 290 0.93 1.49 18.34
C VAL A 290 1.57 2.79 18.80
N PRO A 291 2.90 2.91 18.87
CA PRO A 291 3.48 4.23 18.98
C PRO A 291 2.92 4.98 17.78
N THR A 292 1.95 5.87 18.01
CA THR A 292 1.75 7.03 17.15
C THR A 292 3.16 7.54 17.01
N ARG A 293 3.82 7.25 15.88
CA ARG A 293 5.28 7.41 15.77
C ARG A 293 5.54 8.84 16.12
N THR A 294 5.96 9.04 17.36
CA THR A 294 6.13 10.35 17.93
C THR A 294 7.15 11.01 17.02
N ALA A 295 6.91 12.28 16.71
CA ALA A 295 7.93 13.06 16.04
C ALA A 295 9.25 12.77 16.76
N LEU A 296 10.25 12.28 16.01
CA LEU A 296 11.52 11.87 16.62
C LEU A 296 11.98 12.99 17.52
N ASN A 297 12.29 12.68 18.77
CA ASN A 297 13.00 13.66 19.57
C ASN A 297 14.37 13.92 18.93
N ASN A 298 15.04 15.00 19.32
CA ASN A 298 16.29 15.38 18.68
C ASN A 298 17.39 14.31 18.84
N ALA A 299 17.39 13.55 19.93
CA ALA A 299 18.36 12.49 20.18
C ALA A 299 18.14 11.28 19.26
N GLU A 300 16.91 10.79 19.13
CA GLU A 300 16.56 9.68 18.23
C GLU A 300 16.81 10.05 16.76
N ARG A 301 16.47 11.29 16.38
CA ARG A 301 16.76 11.81 15.04
C ARG A 301 18.25 11.79 14.75
N GLN A 302 19.05 12.25 15.71
CA GLN A 302 20.49 12.24 15.56
C GLN A 302 21.04 10.81 15.50
N ALA A 303 20.47 9.87 16.26
CA ALA A 303 20.85 8.45 16.20
C ALA A 303 20.64 7.86 14.79
N TYR A 304 19.49 8.14 14.16
CA TYR A 304 19.25 7.70 12.77
C TYR A 304 20.18 8.38 11.76
N ILE A 305 20.43 9.69 11.90
CA ILE A 305 21.36 10.40 11.01
C ILE A 305 22.77 9.81 11.16
N ASN A 306 23.21 9.57 12.39
CA ASN A 306 24.51 8.97 12.68
C ASN A 306 24.62 7.55 12.13
N SER A 307 23.53 6.76 12.14
CA SER A 307 23.56 5.40 11.60
C SER A 307 23.60 5.34 10.07
N LEU A 308 23.24 6.41 9.37
CA LEU A 308 23.47 6.51 7.93
C LEU A 308 24.97 6.58 7.62
N ARG A 309 25.78 7.16 8.52
CA ARG A 309 27.23 7.25 8.37
C ARG A 309 27.89 5.86 8.49
N PHE A 310 28.99 5.67 7.78
CA PHE A 310 29.88 4.52 7.90
C PHE A 310 31.32 4.97 7.67
N ASP A 311 32.31 4.29 8.24
CA ASP A 311 33.71 4.78 8.33
C ASP A 311 34.32 5.13 6.97
N GLN A 312 33.93 4.43 5.90
CA GLN A 312 34.49 4.61 4.56
C GLN A 312 33.72 5.63 3.70
N ILE A 313 32.72 6.31 4.26
CA ILE A 313 31.87 7.27 3.55
C ILE A 313 32.70 8.39 2.87
N ASP A 314 33.75 8.85 3.55
CA ASP A 314 34.66 9.90 3.06
C ASP A 314 36.00 9.36 2.56
N ALA A 315 36.30 8.07 2.73
CA ALA A 315 37.64 7.49 2.50
C ALA A 315 38.19 7.84 1.11
N ARG A 316 37.31 7.90 0.11
CA ARG A 316 37.72 8.27 -1.24
C ARG A 316 37.86 9.76 -1.43
N HIS A 317 37.03 10.59 -0.81
CA HIS A 317 37.15 12.06 -0.86
C HIS A 317 38.43 12.53 -0.13
N ALA A 318 38.68 11.98 1.06
CA ALA A 318 39.82 12.24 1.94
C ALA A 318 41.17 11.69 1.47
N SER A 319 41.22 10.77 0.49
CA SER A 319 42.50 10.30 -0.05
C SER A 319 43.30 11.43 -0.72
N ASP A 320 44.36 11.89 -0.06
CA ASP A 320 45.22 13.07 -0.31
C ASP A 320 46.04 13.08 -1.62
N LYS A 321 45.65 12.30 -2.63
CA LYS A 321 46.23 12.48 -3.97
C LYS A 321 45.57 13.70 -4.61
N SER A 322 46.11 14.89 -4.34
CA SER A 322 45.75 16.12 -5.03
C SER A 322 45.69 15.83 -6.53
N ALA A 323 44.51 15.96 -7.13
CA ALA A 323 44.39 15.87 -8.57
C ALA A 323 45.42 16.85 -9.17
N HIS A 324 46.27 16.38 -10.09
CA HIS A 324 47.13 17.30 -10.83
C HIS A 324 46.21 18.31 -11.52
N SER A 325 46.15 19.53 -10.98
CA SER A 325 45.18 20.57 -11.32
C SER A 325 45.17 20.95 -12.80
N LYS A 326 46.14 20.48 -13.59
CA LYS A 326 46.23 20.66 -15.04
C LYS A 326 45.41 19.64 -15.85
N THR A 327 45.23 18.40 -15.39
CA THR A 327 44.62 17.33 -16.22
C THR A 327 43.09 17.32 -16.21
N CYS A 328 42.46 17.93 -15.21
CA CYS A 328 40.99 17.99 -15.09
C CYS A 328 40.39 19.29 -15.64
N LYS A 329 41.18 20.33 -15.98
CA LYS A 329 40.66 21.65 -16.37
C LYS A 329 39.74 21.63 -17.58
N TRP A 330 39.93 20.67 -18.49
CA TRP A 330 39.13 20.59 -19.72
C TRP A 330 37.64 20.36 -19.43
N ILE A 331 37.29 19.73 -18.31
CA ILE A 331 35.88 19.48 -17.96
C ILE A 331 35.12 20.77 -17.68
N LEU A 332 35.83 21.80 -17.20
CA LEU A 332 35.23 23.12 -16.91
C LEU A 332 34.81 23.88 -18.17
N LYS A 333 35.23 23.39 -19.35
CA LYS A 333 34.87 23.98 -20.65
C LYS A 333 33.78 23.18 -21.37
N LYS A 334 33.32 22.06 -20.80
CA LYS A 334 32.28 21.22 -21.39
C LYS A 334 30.92 21.85 -21.18
N SER A 335 30.11 21.90 -22.23
CA SER A 335 28.75 22.46 -22.15
C SER A 335 27.93 21.72 -21.10
N GLU A 336 28.02 20.40 -21.02
CA GLU A 336 27.27 19.60 -20.05
C GLU A 336 27.58 19.98 -18.59
N TYR A 337 28.82 20.41 -18.31
CA TYR A 337 29.21 20.88 -16.97
C TYR A 337 28.78 22.32 -16.72
N LEU A 338 28.92 23.19 -17.72
CA LEU A 338 28.49 24.58 -17.64
C LEU A 338 26.97 24.69 -17.50
N ASP A 339 26.23 23.85 -18.22
CA ASP A 339 24.78 23.73 -18.13
C ASP A 339 24.37 23.28 -16.73
N TRP A 340 25.06 22.28 -16.17
CA TRP A 340 24.80 21.81 -14.81
C TRP A 340 25.08 22.88 -13.74
N LEU A 341 26.06 23.77 -13.96
CA LEU A 341 26.34 24.89 -13.06
C LEU A 341 25.32 26.03 -13.16
N ALA A 342 24.57 26.12 -14.26
CA ALA A 342 23.65 27.22 -14.55
C ALA A 342 22.30 26.99 -13.86
N PRO A 343 21.92 27.77 -12.83
CA PRO A 343 20.66 27.56 -12.10
C PRO A 343 19.42 27.58 -13.00
N GLU A 344 19.43 28.42 -14.05
CA GLU A 344 18.34 28.53 -15.02
C GLU A 344 18.13 27.28 -15.87
N ARG A 345 19.15 26.43 -16.00
CA ARG A 345 19.07 25.15 -16.74
C ARG A 345 18.78 23.96 -15.83
N GLN A 346 18.64 24.18 -14.52
CA GLN A 346 18.41 23.12 -13.54
C GLN A 346 17.20 22.24 -13.88
N VAL A 347 16.15 22.81 -14.47
CA VAL A 347 14.94 22.09 -14.90
C VAL A 347 15.24 21.04 -15.98
N GLU A 348 16.25 21.27 -16.82
CA GLU A 348 16.58 20.38 -17.95
C GLU A 348 17.27 19.08 -17.47
N HIS A 349 18.04 19.16 -16.38
CA HIS A 349 18.85 18.04 -15.87
C HIS A 349 18.52 17.66 -14.42
N ASN A 350 17.52 18.28 -13.80
CA ASN A 350 17.10 18.05 -12.42
C ASN A 350 18.24 18.15 -11.39
N GLY A 351 19.22 19.04 -11.63
CA GLY A 351 20.40 19.17 -10.77
C GLY A 351 21.38 17.98 -10.80
N PHE A 352 21.21 17.01 -11.71
CA PHE A 352 22.00 15.79 -11.76
C PHE A 352 23.16 15.87 -12.77
N LEU A 353 24.37 15.53 -12.33
CA LEU A 353 25.55 15.38 -13.20
C LEU A 353 26.11 13.96 -13.11
N TRP A 354 26.13 13.24 -14.24
CA TRP A 354 26.55 11.85 -14.29
C TRP A 354 27.86 11.66 -15.09
N ILE A 355 28.89 11.10 -14.44
CA ILE A 355 30.17 10.81 -15.09
C ILE A 355 30.42 9.31 -15.16
N LYS A 356 30.38 8.78 -16.39
CA LYS A 356 30.66 7.37 -16.70
C LYS A 356 31.98 7.21 -17.45
N GLY A 357 32.67 6.09 -17.25
CA GLY A 357 33.95 5.82 -17.90
C GLY A 357 34.59 4.50 -17.43
N LYS A 358 35.57 4.00 -18.19
CA LYS A 358 36.24 2.70 -17.94
C LYS A 358 36.94 2.66 -16.56
N PRO A 359 37.09 1.49 -15.93
CA PRO A 359 37.89 1.36 -14.70
C PRO A 359 39.29 1.98 -14.88
N GLY A 360 39.79 2.67 -13.85
CA GLY A 360 41.10 3.35 -13.91
C GLY A 360 41.15 4.67 -14.70
N SER A 361 40.07 5.09 -15.37
CA SER A 361 40.08 6.30 -16.24
C SER A 361 40.11 7.66 -15.52
N GLY A 362 40.40 7.70 -14.21
CA GLY A 362 40.47 8.95 -13.44
C GLY A 362 39.13 9.58 -13.01
N LYS A 363 38.00 8.87 -13.11
CA LYS A 363 36.65 9.42 -12.75
C LYS A 363 36.58 10.02 -11.36
N SER A 364 37.09 9.33 -10.34
CA SER A 364 37.03 9.82 -8.96
C SER A 364 37.87 11.08 -8.78
N THR A 365 39.04 11.13 -9.43
CA THR A 365 39.87 12.34 -9.49
C THR A 365 39.13 13.49 -10.17
N MET A 366 38.42 13.22 -11.27
CA MET A 366 37.61 14.20 -11.99
C MET A 366 36.45 14.72 -11.13
N LEU A 367 35.67 13.82 -10.51
CA LEU A 367 34.54 14.18 -9.66
C LEU A 367 34.98 14.99 -8.43
N LYS A 368 36.14 14.68 -7.82
CA LYS A 368 36.72 15.53 -6.76
C LYS A 368 37.02 16.94 -7.26
N TYR A 369 37.64 17.04 -8.45
CA TYR A 369 37.96 18.33 -9.05
C TYR A 369 36.70 19.14 -9.36
N ILE A 370 35.67 18.49 -9.91
CA ILE A 370 34.36 19.11 -10.15
C ILE A 370 33.71 19.55 -8.85
N SER A 371 33.64 18.69 -7.84
CA SER A 371 33.01 19.02 -6.54
C SER A 371 33.70 20.23 -5.89
N SER A 372 35.04 20.24 -5.88
CA SER A 372 35.81 21.38 -5.35
C SER A 372 35.60 22.68 -6.14
N HIS A 373 35.46 22.59 -7.47
CA HIS A 373 35.18 23.76 -8.30
C HIS A 373 33.74 24.26 -8.10
N ALA A 374 32.77 23.34 -8.15
CA ALA A 374 31.35 23.63 -8.01
C ALA A 374 31.01 24.26 -6.65
N ASN A 375 31.59 23.77 -5.56
CA ASN A 375 31.45 24.37 -4.22
C ASN A 375 31.97 25.83 -4.17
N LYS A 376 32.95 26.19 -5.00
CA LYS A 376 33.44 27.58 -5.10
C LYS A 376 32.57 28.44 -6.00
N THR A 377 31.97 27.86 -7.04
CA THR A 377 31.19 28.57 -8.06
C THR A 377 29.72 28.76 -7.66
N MET A 378 29.15 27.85 -6.87
CA MET A 378 27.77 27.88 -6.40
C MET A 378 27.71 27.99 -4.87
N PRO A 379 28.13 29.13 -4.29
CA PRO A 379 28.09 29.31 -2.85
C PRO A 379 26.64 29.24 -2.37
N GLY A 380 26.39 28.44 -1.33
CA GLY A 380 25.06 28.25 -0.74
C GLY A 380 24.22 27.14 -1.39
N THR A 381 24.65 26.54 -2.49
CA THR A 381 23.98 25.36 -3.09
C THR A 381 24.55 24.07 -2.50
N PRO A 382 23.75 23.23 -1.82
CA PRO A 382 24.20 21.92 -1.36
C PRO A 382 24.63 21.02 -2.51
N ILE A 383 25.87 20.52 -2.47
CA ILE A 383 26.37 19.53 -3.42
C ILE A 383 26.66 18.23 -2.68
N ILE A 384 25.86 17.21 -2.96
CA ILE A 384 26.01 15.86 -2.38
C ILE A 384 26.60 14.90 -3.42
N SER A 385 27.41 13.94 -3.00
CA SER A 385 28.08 13.03 -3.94
C SER A 385 28.38 11.64 -3.36
N PHE A 386 28.53 10.64 -4.23
CA PHE A 386 28.94 9.29 -3.82
C PHE A 386 29.90 8.67 -4.85
N PHE A 387 30.89 7.91 -4.38
CA PHE A 387 31.94 7.35 -5.23
C PHE A 387 32.01 5.82 -5.16
N PHE A 388 31.42 5.13 -6.13
CA PHE A 388 31.52 3.66 -6.23
C PHE A 388 32.98 3.18 -6.34
N ASN A 389 33.45 2.43 -5.34
CA ASN A 389 34.81 1.93 -5.25
C ASN A 389 34.86 0.40 -5.35
N ALA A 390 35.14 -0.12 -6.54
CA ALA A 390 35.25 -1.56 -6.78
C ALA A 390 36.29 -2.27 -5.87
N ARG A 391 37.30 -1.55 -5.35
CA ARG A 391 38.30 -2.08 -4.41
C ARG A 391 38.01 -1.77 -2.94
N GLY A 392 36.93 -1.03 -2.65
CA GLY A 392 36.54 -0.64 -1.30
C GLY A 392 35.82 -1.76 -0.54
N TYR A 393 35.17 -1.39 0.55
CA TYR A 393 34.32 -2.26 1.35
C TYR A 393 32.94 -2.47 0.70
N ALA A 394 32.12 -3.35 1.27
CA ALA A 394 30.82 -3.71 0.71
C ALA A 394 29.91 -2.50 0.44
N LEU A 395 29.84 -1.55 1.39
CA LEU A 395 29.00 -0.36 1.25
C LEU A 395 29.47 0.57 0.11
N GLU A 396 30.78 0.72 -0.10
CA GLU A 396 31.34 1.53 -1.19
C GLU A 396 31.03 0.98 -2.60
N LYS A 397 30.51 -0.25 -2.70
CA LYS A 397 30.13 -0.91 -3.97
C LYS A 397 28.63 -1.07 -4.15
N SER A 398 27.84 -0.70 -3.14
CA SER A 398 26.41 -1.03 -3.07
C SER A 398 25.53 0.20 -3.23
N THR A 399 24.29 -0.01 -3.69
CA THR A 399 23.24 1.01 -3.70
C THR A 399 22.83 1.43 -2.29
N ILE A 400 22.88 0.51 -1.31
CA ILE A 400 22.63 0.82 0.10
C ILE A 400 23.64 1.87 0.61
N GLY A 401 24.94 1.65 0.39
CA GLY A 401 25.97 2.60 0.78
C GLY A 401 25.84 3.95 0.06
N MET A 402 25.43 3.93 -1.22
CA MET A 402 25.12 5.15 -1.97
C MET A 402 23.99 5.95 -1.31
N TYR A 403 22.82 5.35 -1.09
CA TYR A 403 21.69 6.07 -0.50
C TYR A 403 21.94 6.51 0.93
N ARG A 404 22.60 5.68 1.75
CA ARG A 404 23.03 6.06 3.09
C ARG A 404 23.90 7.33 3.07
N SER A 405 24.89 7.36 2.18
CA SER A 405 25.81 8.48 2.05
C SER A 405 25.13 9.75 1.54
N LEU A 406 24.27 9.64 0.52
CA LEU A 406 23.55 10.79 -0.04
C LEU A 406 22.53 11.36 0.96
N LEU A 407 21.79 10.51 1.67
CA LEU A 407 20.85 10.94 2.71
C LEU A 407 21.56 11.65 3.87
N TRP A 408 22.69 11.09 4.33
CA TRP A 408 23.47 11.68 5.40
C TRP A 408 23.96 13.10 5.01
N GLN A 409 24.59 13.24 3.84
CA GLN A 409 25.02 14.55 3.32
C GLN A 409 23.84 15.51 3.17
N LEU A 410 22.71 15.02 2.66
CA LEU A 410 21.53 15.86 2.44
C LEU A 410 20.96 16.40 3.76
N PHE A 411 20.88 15.57 4.79
CA PHE A 411 20.42 15.96 6.13
C PHE A 411 21.40 16.86 6.88
N GLU A 412 22.69 16.76 6.57
CA GLU A 412 23.71 17.67 7.08
C GLU A 412 23.61 19.06 6.43
N HIS A 413 23.42 19.13 5.11
CA HIS A 413 23.36 20.41 4.39
C HIS A 413 22.01 21.11 4.50
N VAL A 414 20.90 20.36 4.65
CA VAL A 414 19.54 20.90 4.69
C VAL A 414 18.78 20.28 5.88
N PRO A 415 19.00 20.79 7.11
CA PRO A 415 18.43 20.21 8.33
C PRO A 415 16.90 20.13 8.36
N GLU A 416 16.20 20.99 7.61
CA GLU A 416 14.74 20.99 7.49
C GLU A 416 14.21 19.66 6.94
N LEU A 417 14.99 18.98 6.10
CA LEU A 417 14.63 17.70 5.49
C LEU A 417 14.69 16.54 6.47
N GLN A 418 15.35 16.69 7.62
CA GLN A 418 15.41 15.64 8.63
C GLN A 418 14.03 15.29 9.20
N SER A 419 13.07 16.22 9.10
CA SER A 419 11.65 15.98 9.41
C SER A 419 11.03 14.86 8.55
N GLY A 420 11.61 14.56 7.38
CA GLY A 420 11.23 13.43 6.52
C GLY A 420 11.44 12.06 7.18
N LEU A 421 12.37 11.95 8.14
CA LEU A 421 12.57 10.72 8.92
C LEU A 421 11.33 10.33 9.75
N ASN A 422 10.39 11.25 9.98
CA ASN A 422 9.16 10.95 10.71
C ASN A 422 8.13 10.17 9.88
N VAL A 423 8.24 10.17 8.55
CA VAL A 423 7.14 9.77 7.64
C VAL A 423 7.31 8.37 7.06
N LEU A 424 8.49 7.75 7.15
CA LEU A 424 8.81 6.51 6.44
C LEU A 424 9.27 5.39 7.37
N PRO A 425 9.06 4.10 7.04
CA PRO A 425 9.53 2.98 7.87
C PRO A 425 10.99 3.19 8.30
N ARG A 426 11.33 2.98 9.57
CA ARG A 426 12.71 3.07 10.07
C ARG A 426 13.10 1.74 10.71
N PRO A 427 14.39 1.35 10.68
CA PRO A 427 14.87 0.28 11.54
C PRO A 427 14.58 0.61 13.01
N SER A 428 14.38 -0.40 13.85
CA SER A 428 14.17 -0.19 15.29
C SER A 428 15.38 0.53 15.91
N LEU A 429 15.11 1.28 16.99
CA LEU A 429 16.15 1.69 17.94
C LEU A 429 16.07 0.72 19.12
N SER A 430 17.21 0.45 19.74
CA SER A 430 17.27 -0.29 20.99
C SER A 430 16.52 0.46 22.10
N ALA A 431 16.23 -0.22 23.21
CA ALA A 431 15.61 0.40 24.39
C ALA A 431 16.44 1.57 24.97
N THR A 432 17.73 1.68 24.62
CA THR A 432 18.64 2.76 25.02
C THR A 432 18.71 3.91 24.00
N GLY A 433 17.96 3.84 22.90
CA GLY A 433 17.94 4.85 21.84
C GLY A 433 19.10 4.73 20.84
N GLU A 434 19.87 3.64 20.90
CA GLU A 434 20.93 3.35 19.94
C GLU A 434 20.38 2.61 18.72
N PHE A 435 21.02 2.79 17.56
CA PHE A 435 20.61 2.11 16.35
C PHE A 435 21.09 0.65 16.35
N ASP A 436 20.15 -0.30 16.39
CA ASP A 436 20.43 -1.75 16.44
C ASP A 436 20.01 -2.52 15.18
N GLY A 437 19.40 -1.83 14.21
CA GLY A 437 18.89 -2.44 12.98
C GLY A 437 19.81 -2.35 11.76
N GLU A 438 19.35 -2.87 10.63
CA GLU A 438 19.98 -2.68 9.31
C GLU A 438 19.11 -1.79 8.40
N TRP A 439 19.76 -0.90 7.65
CA TRP A 439 19.07 -0.09 6.65
C TRP A 439 18.70 -0.94 5.42
N ARG A 440 17.40 -1.14 5.19
CA ARG A 440 16.88 -1.76 3.97
C ARG A 440 16.88 -0.78 2.80
N LEU A 441 17.08 -1.30 1.59
CA LEU A 441 17.20 -0.49 0.37
C LEU A 441 15.90 0.28 0.09
N GLU A 442 14.74 -0.35 0.27
CA GLU A 442 13.42 0.24 0.01
C GLU A 442 13.16 1.44 0.94
N THR A 443 13.56 1.31 2.20
CA THR A 443 13.47 2.39 3.20
C THR A 443 14.33 3.59 2.81
N LEU A 444 15.57 3.33 2.38
CA LEU A 444 16.49 4.36 1.95
C LEU A 444 15.99 5.09 0.69
N ILE A 445 15.47 4.35 -0.30
CA ILE A 445 14.88 4.92 -1.51
C ILE A 445 13.69 5.81 -1.16
N GLY A 446 12.74 5.31 -0.37
CA GLY A 446 11.57 6.10 0.04
C GLY A 446 11.98 7.37 0.78
N THR A 447 13.00 7.29 1.65
CA THR A 447 13.50 8.44 2.41
C THR A 447 14.13 9.48 1.51
N PHE A 448 14.92 9.04 0.54
CA PHE A 448 15.54 9.93 -0.42
C PHE A 448 14.49 10.60 -1.32
N GLN A 449 13.52 9.85 -1.83
CA GLN A 449 12.41 10.39 -2.63
C GLN A 449 11.59 11.44 -1.86
N ASN A 450 11.26 11.17 -0.59
CA ASN A 450 10.53 12.13 0.24
C ASN A 450 11.35 13.43 0.45
N ALA A 451 12.65 13.32 0.72
CA ALA A 451 13.52 14.46 0.89
C ALA A 451 13.64 15.28 -0.42
N SER A 452 13.78 14.61 -1.57
CA SER A 452 13.82 15.27 -2.89
C SER A 452 12.52 16.03 -3.21
N VAL A 453 11.35 15.46 -2.89
CA VAL A 453 10.06 16.15 -3.10
C VAL A 453 9.94 17.39 -2.20
N ARG A 454 10.44 17.32 -0.96
CA ARG A 454 10.42 18.48 -0.04
C ARG A 454 11.35 19.59 -0.52
N LEU A 455 12.53 19.27 -1.02
CA LEU A 455 13.44 20.23 -1.66
C LEU A 455 12.77 20.97 -2.81
N ALA A 456 12.05 20.26 -3.68
CA ALA A 456 11.35 20.86 -4.82
C ALA A 456 10.20 21.81 -4.43
N LYS A 457 9.68 21.72 -3.20
CA LYS A 457 8.59 22.57 -2.69
C LYS A 457 9.08 23.76 -1.86
N GLY A 458 10.32 23.73 -1.39
CA GLY A 458 10.93 24.77 -0.53
C GLY A 458 11.80 25.77 -1.29
N GLY A 459 11.79 25.74 -2.61
CA GLY A 459 12.49 26.69 -3.49
C GLY A 459 11.57 27.78 -4.03
#